data_AF-A0A0B5DTU9-F1
#
_entry.id   AF-A0A0B5DTU9-F1
#
_cell.length_a   1.000
_cell.length_b   1.000
_cell.length_c   1.000
_cell.angle_alpha   90.00
_cell.angle_beta   90.00
_cell.angle_gamma   90.00
#
_symmetry.space_group_name_H-M   'P 1'
#
loop_
_entity.id
_entity.type
_entity.pdbx_description
1 polymer ?
#
loop_
_entity_poly.entity_id
_entity_poly.type
_entity_poly.pdbx_seq_one_letter_code
_entity_poly.pdbx_strand_id
1 'polypeptide(L)' 'MVEKSHEFTLVPWRPLIDRQIGREVMGVVQGGSVSWQLGRQRGLSR' A
#
# COMPACT_ATOMS: atom_id res chain seq x y z
N MET A 1 5.66 8.32 -30.44
CA MET A 1 4.46 8.34 -29.58
C MET A 1 4.68 7.31 -28.50
N VAL A 2 4.58 7.70 -27.22
CA VAL A 2 4.61 6.76 -26.10
C VAL A 2 3.30 6.95 -25.37
N GLU A 3 2.41 6.00 -25.55
CA GLU A 3 1.25 5.83 -24.68
C GLU A 3 1.68 4.85 -23.58
N LYS A 4 1.56 5.24 -22.32
CA LYS A 4 1.77 4.35 -21.16
C LYS A 4 0.46 4.30 -20.39
N SER A 5 -0.42 3.40 -20.80
CA SER A 5 -1.56 2.96 -20.00
C SER A 5 -1.01 2.23 -18.77
N HIS A 6 -0.97 2.92 -17.62
CA HIS A 6 -0.64 2.28 -16.36
C HIS A 6 -1.91 1.59 -15.86
N GLU A 7 -1.92 0.26 -15.92
CA GLU A 7 -3.00 -0.55 -15.36
C GLU A 7 -2.98 -0.43 -13.84
N PHE A 8 -4.09 -0.01 -13.24
CA PHE A 8 -4.27 -0.05 -11.79
C PHE A 8 -5.11 -1.27 -11.43
N THR A 9 -4.72 -1.95 -10.35
CA THR A 9 -5.52 -3.02 -9.76
C THR A 9 -6.27 -2.47 -8.57
N LEU A 10 -7.61 -2.48 -8.61
CA LEU A 10 -8.42 -2.16 -7.45
C LEU A 10 -8.31 -3.30 -6.44
N VAL A 11 -7.73 -2.99 -5.28
CA VAL A 11 -7.63 -3.91 -4.15
C VAL A 11 -8.59 -3.49 -3.04
N PRO A 12 -9.15 -4.43 -2.27
CA PRO A 12 -10.09 -4.10 -1.22
C PRO A 12 -9.43 -3.24 -0.14
N TRP A 13 -10.05 -2.09 0.14
CA TRP A 13 -9.64 -1.20 1.20
C TRP A 13 -9.88 -1.84 2.58
N ARG A 14 -8.90 -1.75 3.48
CA ARG A 14 -8.98 -2.34 4.83
C ARG A 14 -8.91 -1.24 5.89
N PRO A 15 -9.61 -1.36 7.04
CA PRO A 15 -9.61 -0.33 8.08
C PRO A 15 -8.23 0.05 8.64
N LEU A 16 -7.23 -0.84 8.54
CA LEU A 16 -5.85 -0.55 8.93
C LEU A 16 -5.18 0.51 8.04
N ILE A 17 -5.64 0.68 6.80
CA ILE A 17 -5.15 1.66 5.83
C ILE A 17 -5.71 3.05 6.13
N ASP A 18 -6.94 3.15 6.66
CA ASP A 18 -7.52 4.44 7.11
C ASP A 18 -6.62 5.15 8.11
N ARG A 19 -6.00 4.37 9.02
CA ARG A 19 -5.05 4.88 10.03
C ARG A 19 -3.74 5.38 9.44
N GLN A 20 -3.51 5.17 8.15
CA GLN A 20 -2.27 5.47 7.43
C GLN A 20 -2.51 6.44 6.27
N ILE A 21 -3.69 7.07 6.19
CA ILE A 21 -3.93 8.16 5.25
C ILE A 21 -2.88 9.25 5.45
N GLY A 22 -2.26 9.69 4.36
CA GLY A 22 -1.15 10.64 4.38
C GLY A 22 0.22 10.03 4.74
N ARG A 23 0.32 8.70 4.90
CA ARG A 23 1.56 7.96 5.11
C ARG A 23 1.81 6.96 3.98
N GLU A 24 3.08 6.63 3.77
CA GLU A 24 3.47 5.62 2.79
C GLU A 24 3.12 4.21 3.29
N VAL A 25 2.45 3.44 2.44
CA VAL A 25 2.06 2.06 2.70
C VAL A 25 2.48 1.20 1.51
N MET A 26 3.05 0.04 1.79
CA MET A 26 3.39 -0.96 0.78
C MET A 26 2.45 -2.16 0.88
N GLY A 27 2.18 -2.82 -0.25
CA GLY A 27 1.33 -4.00 -0.29
C GLY A 27 1.85 -5.03 -1.28
N VAL A 28 1.73 -6.31 -0.93
CA VAL A 28 2.06 -7.44 -1.82
C VAL A 28 0.75 -8.15 -2.16
N VAL A 29 0.48 -8.31 -3.45
CA VAL A 29 -0.68 -9.06 -3.97
C VAL A 29 -0.24 -10.49 -4.31
N GLN A 30 -0.90 -11.49 -3.73
CA GLN A 30 -0.64 -12.90 -4.02
C GLN A 30 -1.95 -13.69 -4.04
N GLY A 31 -2.26 -14.35 -5.16
CA GLY A 31 -3.41 -15.26 -5.27
C GLY A 31 -4.77 -14.65 -4.93
N GLY A 32 -5.00 -13.36 -5.22
CA GLY A 32 -6.25 -12.66 -4.88
C GLY A 32 -6.30 -12.09 -3.45
N SER A 33 -5.25 -12.31 -2.66
CA SER A 33 -5.10 -11.71 -1.34
C SER A 33 -4.08 -10.57 -1.36
N VAL A 34 -4.21 -9.63 -0.41
CA VAL A 34 -3.28 -8.51 -0.25
C VAL A 34 -2.77 -8.43 1.18
N SER A 35 -1.45 -8.48 1.32
CA SER A 35 -0.71 -8.28 2.56
C SER A 35 -0.15 -6.87 2.61
N TRP A 36 -0.46 -6.13 3.67
CA TRP A 36 -0.04 -4.73 3.83
C TRP A 36 1.14 -4.62 4.78
N GLN A 37 2.17 -3.87 4.38
CA GLN A 37 3.28 -3.46 5.21
C GLN A 37 3.24 -1.94 5.34
N LEU A 38 3.05 -1.48 6.57
CA LEU A 38 3.08 -0.05 6.86
C LEU A 38 4.54 0.40 6.83
N GLY A 39 4.81 1.53 6.14
CA GLY A 39 6.15 2.10 6.08
C GLY A 39 6.76 2.18 7.47
N ARG A 40 8.06 1.84 7.57
CA ARG A 40 8.83 1.66 8.79
C ARG A 40 8.40 2.68 9.86
N GLN A 41 7.82 2.19 10.97
CA GLN A 41 7.70 2.99 12.18
C GLN A 41 9.13 3.40 12.52
N ARG A 42 9.52 4.64 12.19
CA ARG A 42 10.74 5.22 12.72
C ARG A 42 10.52 5.28 14.21
N GLY A 43 10.90 4.21 14.91
CA GLY A 43 11.12 4.25 16.34
C GLY A 43 12.14 5.35 16.55
N LEU A 44 11.71 6.44 17.15
CA LEU A 44 12.62 7.28 17.91
C LEU A 44 13.18 6.37 19.00
N SER A 45 14.29 5.71 18.69
CA SER A 45 15.16 5.14 19.71
C SER A 45 15.64 6.33 20.53
N ARG A 46 15.09 6.48 21.73
CA ARG A 46 15.76 7.18 22.81
C ARG A 46 16.37 6.13 23.70
#